data_AF-X1RSW9-F1
#
_entry.id   AF-X1RSW9-F1
#
_cell.length_a   1.000
_cell.length_b   1.000
_cell.length_c   1.000
_cell.angle_alpha   90.00
_cell.angle_beta   90.00
_cell.angle_gamma   90.00
#
_symmetry.space_group_name_H-M   'P 1'
#
loop_
_entity.id
_entity.type
_entity.pdbx_description
1 polymer ?
#
loop_
_entity_poly.entity_id
_entity_poly.type
_entity_poly.pdbx_seq_one_letter_code
_entity_poly.pdbx_strand_id
1 'polypeptide(L)'
;HFFTPAAVTDLVEVIKGESTSPEVFERGVAFVQSLGKTPLRVQRDIPGFSMNRILNAALREAVDLVAEGIASPEDLDVGLRLAYGCKRGLFEIADYAGLDTCVLVRQSLIDLGEQALVSRSDLIEGMVSKGYLGRKMGKGFYRYTPEGKRIP
;
A
#
# COMPACT_ATOMS: atom_id res chain seq x y z
N HIS A 1 3.84 3.02 13.14
CA HIS A 1 2.90 2.41 12.18
C HIS A 1 3.38 1.01 11.84
N PHE A 2 2.62 -0.01 12.26
CA PHE A 2 2.90 -1.42 11.97
C PHE A 2 2.27 -1.82 10.63
N PHE A 3 2.87 -2.79 9.94
CA PHE A 3 2.34 -3.34 8.69
C PHE A 3 1.66 -4.69 8.93
N THR A 4 0.48 -4.87 8.37
CA THR A 4 -0.34 -6.08 8.57
C THR A 4 0.20 -7.28 7.77
N PRO A 5 0.29 -8.49 8.37
CA PRO A 5 0.07 -8.80 9.79
C PRO A 5 1.23 -8.34 10.68
N ALA A 6 0.92 -7.58 11.75
CA ALA A 6 1.95 -6.99 12.62
C ALA A 6 2.83 -8.04 13.33
N ALA A 7 2.31 -9.25 13.54
CA ALA A 7 3.07 -10.36 14.14
C ALA A 7 4.15 -10.92 13.21
N VAL A 8 3.97 -10.80 11.89
CA VAL A 8 4.86 -11.41 10.88
C VAL A 8 5.77 -10.37 10.23
N THR A 9 5.31 -9.12 10.08
CA THR A 9 6.13 -8.08 9.43
C THR A 9 7.22 -7.59 10.37
N ASP A 10 8.46 -7.61 9.89
CA ASP A 10 9.64 -7.17 10.66
C ASP A 10 9.79 -5.65 10.71
N LEU A 11 9.09 -4.90 9.85
CA LEU A 11 9.21 -3.46 9.74
C LEU A 11 8.16 -2.72 10.58
N VAL A 12 8.56 -1.62 11.23
CA VAL A 12 7.64 -0.66 11.87
C VAL A 12 8.15 0.76 11.61
N GLU A 13 7.30 1.65 11.11
CA GLU A 13 7.63 3.06 11.01
C GLU A 13 7.50 3.75 12.38
N VAL A 14 8.56 4.44 12.81
CA VAL A 14 8.53 5.36 13.96
C VAL A 14 8.51 6.77 13.39
N ILE A 15 7.43 7.51 13.66
CA ILE A 15 7.16 8.82 13.02
C ILE A 15 7.37 9.93 14.03
N LYS A 16 8.22 10.89 13.68
CA LYS A 16 8.44 12.10 14.46
C LYS A 16 7.40 13.15 14.08
N GLY A 17 6.43 13.36 14.95
CA GLY A 17 5.50 14.49 14.84
C GLY A 17 6.17 15.82 15.14
N GLU A 18 5.52 16.94 14.80
CA GLU A 18 6.07 18.30 14.94
C GLU A 18 6.58 18.61 16.36
N SER A 19 5.81 18.25 17.39
CA SER A 19 6.18 18.45 18.80
C SER A 19 6.88 17.25 19.45
N THR A 20 7.23 16.22 18.67
CA THR A 20 7.90 15.03 19.22
C THR A 20 9.36 15.34 19.51
N SER A 21 9.75 15.30 20.79
CA SER A 21 11.14 15.53 21.19
C SER A 21 12.07 14.43 20.64
N PRO A 22 13.37 14.73 20.42
CA PRO A 22 14.34 13.71 20.03
C PRO A 22 14.37 12.53 21.00
N GLU A 23 14.28 12.79 22.31
CA GLU A 23 14.28 11.73 23.33
C GLU A 23 13.09 10.78 23.20
N VAL A 24 11.87 11.31 23.01
CA VAL A 24 10.67 10.48 22.84
C VAL A 24 10.75 9.68 21.53
N PHE A 25 11.28 10.27 20.47
CA PHE A 25 11.50 9.57 19.20
C PHE A 25 12.47 8.39 19.36
N GLU A 26 13.61 8.60 20.02
CA GLU A 26 14.60 7.56 20.31
C GLU A 26 14.03 6.45 21.21
N ARG A 27 13.20 6.79 22.20
CA ARG A 27 12.48 5.80 23.02
C ARG A 27 11.53 4.95 22.17
N GLY A 28 10.84 5.54 21.19
CA GLY A 28 9.99 4.81 20.25
C GLY A 28 10.77 3.84 19.37
N VAL A 29 11.95 4.26 18.89
CA VAL A 29 12.88 3.40 18.15
C VAL A 29 13.35 2.23 19.01
N ALA A 30 13.82 2.50 20.23
CA ALA A 30 14.30 1.46 21.15
C ALA A 30 13.20 0.46 21.50
N PHE A 31 11.96 0.94 21.67
CA PHE A 31 10.80 0.07 21.88
C PHE A 31 10.55 -0.86 20.69
N VAL A 32 10.58 -0.36 19.45
CA VAL A 32 10.42 -1.23 18.27
C VAL A 32 11.54 -2.27 18.19
N GLN A 33 12.78 -1.90 18.50
CA GLN A 33 13.92 -2.83 18.53
C GLN A 33 13.75 -3.92 19.59
N SER A 34 13.21 -3.59 20.78
CA SER A 34 12.99 -4.57 21.84
C SER A 34 11.91 -5.60 21.49
N LEU A 35 11.06 -5.31 20.50
CA LEU A 35 10.11 -6.27 19.92
C LEU A 35 10.75 -7.20 18.87
N GLY A 36 12.06 -7.10 18.63
CA GLY A 36 12.76 -7.83 17.58
C GLY A 36 12.45 -7.33 16.17
N LYS A 37 11.91 -6.10 16.06
CA LYS A 37 11.53 -5.49 14.78
C LYS A 37 12.52 -4.42 14.35
N THR A 38 12.55 -4.14 13.06
CA THR A 38 13.36 -3.10 12.43
C THR A 38 12.58 -1.78 12.43
N PRO A 39 13.03 -0.76 13.17
CA PRO A 39 12.42 0.57 13.11
C PRO A 39 12.85 1.31 11.84
N LEU A 40 11.88 1.76 11.05
CA LEU A 40 12.09 2.74 10.00
C LEU A 40 11.86 4.13 10.57
N ARG A 41 12.89 4.98 10.56
CA ARG A 41 12.85 6.33 11.11
C ARG A 41 12.22 7.30 10.10
N VAL A 42 11.03 7.80 10.42
CA VAL A 42 10.36 8.85 9.64
C VAL A 42 10.55 10.18 10.35
N GLN A 43 11.45 11.00 9.83
CA GLN A 43 11.95 12.22 10.50
C GLN A 43 10.91 13.35 10.62
N ARG A 44 9.84 13.27 9.84
CA ARG A 44 8.73 14.22 9.83
C ARG A 44 7.44 13.52 9.46
N ASP A 45 6.37 13.82 10.17
CA ASP A 45 5.04 13.37 9.80
C ASP A 45 4.58 13.99 8.47
N ILE A 46 4.12 13.13 7.55
CA ILE A 46 3.63 13.46 6.22
C ILE A 46 2.49 12.52 5.83
N PRO A 47 1.58 12.95 4.94
CA PRO A 47 0.57 12.06 4.38
C PRO A 47 1.19 10.78 3.80
N GLY A 48 0.74 9.64 4.34
CA GLY A 48 1.24 8.31 3.94
C GLY A 48 2.61 7.93 4.51
N PHE A 49 3.17 8.71 5.44
CA PHE A 49 4.50 8.48 6.02
C PHE A 49 5.55 8.22 4.93
N SER A 50 6.41 7.21 5.06
CA SER A 50 7.40 6.89 4.04
C SER A 50 6.95 5.74 3.13
N MET A 51 6.58 4.60 3.68
CA MET A 51 6.33 3.39 2.89
C MET A 51 4.97 3.41 2.19
N ASN A 52 3.90 3.85 2.87
CA ASN A 52 2.60 3.99 2.21
C ASN A 52 2.68 5.07 1.13
N ARG A 53 3.47 6.13 1.32
CA ARG A 53 3.68 7.15 0.30
C ARG A 53 4.36 6.60 -0.96
N ILE A 54 5.44 5.84 -0.81
CA ILE A 54 6.12 5.16 -1.93
C ILE A 54 5.16 4.18 -2.62
N LEU A 55 4.42 3.39 -1.84
CA LEU A 55 3.45 2.44 -2.36
C LEU A 55 2.37 3.14 -3.20
N ASN A 56 1.80 4.24 -2.70
CA ASN A 56 0.78 5.00 -3.43
C ASN A 56 1.35 5.62 -4.71
N ALA A 57 2.57 6.16 -4.70
CA ALA A 57 3.20 6.68 -5.92
C ALA A 57 3.40 5.59 -6.99
N ALA A 58 3.84 4.40 -6.58
CA ALA A 58 4.03 3.27 -7.48
C ALA A 58 2.69 2.72 -7.99
N LEU A 59 1.71 2.55 -7.09
CA LEU A 59 0.37 2.07 -7.43
C LEU A 59 -0.34 3.05 -8.36
N ARG A 60 -0.21 4.37 -8.13
CA ARG A 60 -0.72 5.41 -9.03
C ARG A 60 -0.26 5.17 -10.47
N GLU A 61 1.05 5.07 -10.68
CA GLU A 61 1.61 4.86 -12.01
C GLU A 61 1.11 3.56 -12.64
N ALA A 62 1.11 2.47 -11.86
CA ALA A 62 0.65 1.18 -12.34
C ALA A 62 -0.83 1.22 -12.75
N VAL A 63 -1.70 1.87 -11.97
CA VAL A 63 -3.12 2.02 -12.28
C VAL A 63 -3.33 2.85 -13.55
N ASP A 64 -2.59 3.94 -13.73
CA ASP A 64 -2.66 4.77 -14.93
C ASP A 64 -2.24 3.96 -16.17
N LEU A 65 -1.13 3.21 -16.12
CA LEU A 65 -0.69 2.33 -17.22
C LEU A 65 -1.72 1.25 -17.59
N VAL A 66 -2.40 0.67 -16.59
CA VAL A 66 -3.47 -0.31 -16.83
C VAL A 66 -4.70 0.35 -17.44
N ALA A 67 -5.09 1.52 -16.94
CA ALA A 67 -6.25 2.25 -17.43
C ALA A 67 -6.07 2.72 -18.89
N GLU A 68 -4.83 3.06 -19.27
CA GLU A 68 -4.46 3.43 -20.64
C GLU A 68 -4.26 2.21 -21.56
N GLY A 69 -4.36 0.98 -21.02
CA GLY A 69 -4.24 -0.26 -21.78
C GLY A 69 -2.81 -0.60 -22.21
N ILE A 70 -1.80 0.01 -21.57
CA ILE A 70 -0.38 -0.21 -21.90
C ILE A 70 0.11 -1.57 -21.42
N ALA A 71 -0.36 -2.01 -20.25
CA ALA A 71 -0.02 -3.31 -19.67
C ALA A 71 -1.18 -3.86 -18.84
N SER A 72 -1.19 -5.18 -18.65
CA SER A 72 -2.12 -5.82 -17.74
C SER A 72 -1.63 -5.73 -16.28
N PRO A 73 -2.53 -5.79 -15.27
CA PRO A 73 -2.13 -5.93 -13.87
C PRO A 73 -1.16 -7.10 -13.65
N GLU A 74 -1.40 -8.22 -14.35
CA GLU A 74 -0.57 -9.43 -14.30
C GLU A 74 0.86 -9.14 -14.72
N ASP A 75 1.05 -8.55 -15.90
CA ASP A 75 2.36 -8.32 -16.49
C ASP A 75 3.18 -7.33 -15.66
N LEU A 76 2.54 -6.30 -15.11
CA LEU A 76 3.18 -5.35 -14.21
C LEU A 76 3.62 -6.01 -12.90
N ASP A 77 2.76 -6.83 -12.29
CA ASP A 77 3.11 -7.55 -11.08
C ASP A 77 4.22 -8.60 -11.35
N VAL A 78 4.20 -9.31 -12.49
CA VAL A 78 5.28 -10.20 -12.93
C VAL A 78 6.59 -9.43 -13.11
N GLY A 79 6.54 -8.28 -13.78
CA GLY A 79 7.68 -7.39 -13.96
C GLY A 79 8.31 -6.98 -12.63
N LEU A 80 7.49 -6.57 -11.65
CA LEU A 80 7.97 -6.20 -10.32
C LEU A 80 8.66 -7.37 -9.58
N ARG A 81 8.10 -8.57 -9.70
CA ARG A 81 8.70 -9.77 -9.09
C ARG A 81 10.04 -10.12 -9.75
N LEU A 82 10.10 -10.14 -11.08
CA LEU A 82 11.28 -10.59 -11.82
C LEU A 82 12.40 -9.55 -11.90
N ALA A 83 12.06 -8.28 -12.09
CA ALA A 83 13.04 -7.21 -12.27
C ALA A 83 13.58 -6.66 -10.94
N TYR A 84 12.73 -6.58 -9.91
CA TYR A 84 13.07 -5.93 -8.63
C TYR A 84 13.01 -6.87 -7.43
N GLY A 85 12.67 -8.15 -7.63
CA GLY A 85 12.62 -9.14 -6.55
C GLY A 85 11.48 -8.91 -5.56
N CYS A 86 10.43 -8.17 -5.95
CA CYS A 86 9.28 -7.94 -5.08
C CYS A 86 8.59 -9.28 -4.75
N LYS A 87 8.28 -9.52 -3.47
CA LYS A 87 7.57 -10.76 -3.06
C LYS A 87 6.12 -10.81 -3.52
N ARG A 88 5.50 -9.64 -3.67
CA ARG A 88 4.12 -9.43 -4.13
C ARG A 88 4.10 -8.24 -5.07
N GLY A 89 3.24 -8.31 -6.08
CA GLY A 89 3.02 -7.18 -6.96
C GLY A 89 2.12 -6.10 -6.34
N LEU A 90 2.03 -4.95 -7.00
CA LEU A 90 1.25 -3.80 -6.52
C LEU A 90 -0.26 -4.12 -6.51
N PHE A 91 -0.76 -4.77 -7.56
CA PHE A 91 -2.18 -5.11 -7.65
C PHE A 91 -2.55 -6.23 -6.68
N GLU A 92 -1.65 -7.17 -6.43
CA GLU A 92 -1.80 -8.16 -5.35
C GLU A 92 -1.86 -7.51 -3.97
N ILE A 93 -1.03 -6.49 -3.72
CA ILE A 93 -1.05 -5.72 -2.47
C ILE A 93 -2.38 -4.95 -2.35
N ALA A 94 -2.84 -4.31 -3.42
CA ALA A 94 -4.11 -3.59 -3.44
C ALA A 94 -5.31 -4.51 -3.16
N ASP A 95 -5.37 -5.67 -3.81
CA ASP A 95 -6.42 -6.67 -3.56
C ASP A 95 -6.37 -7.26 -2.15
N TYR A 96 -5.16 -7.40 -1.58
CA TYR A 96 -4.99 -7.88 -0.21
C TYR A 96 -5.45 -6.85 0.82
N ALA A 97 -5.13 -5.56 0.61
CA ALA A 97 -5.60 -4.47 1.45
C ALA A 97 -7.11 -4.25 1.33
N GLY A 98 -7.64 -4.40 0.11
CA GLY A 98 -9.02 -4.14 -0.25
C GLY A 98 -9.14 -2.87 -1.09
N LEU A 99 -9.80 -2.99 -2.25
CA LEU A 99 -9.89 -1.87 -3.19
C LEU A 99 -10.74 -0.71 -2.66
N ASP A 100 -11.70 -0.98 -1.78
CA ASP A 100 -12.42 0.06 -1.05
C ASP A 100 -11.52 0.83 -0.08
N THR A 101 -10.56 0.16 0.55
CA THR A 101 -9.54 0.84 1.36
C THR A 101 -8.63 1.69 0.48
N CYS A 102 -8.29 1.24 -0.73
CA CYS A 102 -7.56 2.06 -1.70
C CYS A 102 -8.33 3.34 -2.07
N VAL A 103 -9.65 3.26 -2.26
CA VAL A 103 -10.50 4.45 -2.51
C VAL A 103 -10.51 5.41 -1.32
N LEU A 104 -10.60 4.88 -0.08
CA LEU A 104 -10.52 5.72 1.13
C LEU A 104 -9.17 6.43 1.26
N VAL A 105 -8.08 5.72 0.98
CA VAL A 105 -6.73 6.30 0.96
C VAL A 105 -6.64 7.37 -0.13
N ARG A 106 -7.18 7.12 -1.33
CA ARG A 106 -7.22 8.10 -2.41
C ARG A 106 -7.93 9.39 -1.96
N GLN A 107 -9.11 9.28 -1.37
CA GLN A 107 -9.85 10.45 -0.88
C GLN A 107 -9.06 11.21 0.19
N SER A 108 -8.44 10.49 1.12
CA SER A 108 -7.58 11.10 2.15
C SER A 108 -6.39 11.86 1.54
N LEU A 109 -5.76 11.32 0.50
CA LEU A 109 -4.68 12.00 -0.21
C LEU A 109 -5.16 13.26 -0.94
N ILE A 110 -6.35 13.23 -1.55
CA ILE A 110 -6.96 14.41 -2.18
C ILE A 110 -7.21 15.51 -1.12
N ASP A 111 -7.83 15.15 0.00
CA ASP A 111 -8.18 16.09 1.07
C ASP A 111 -6.92 16.71 1.72
N LEU A 112 -5.82 15.96 1.73
CA LEU A 112 -4.51 16.42 2.23
C LEU A 112 -3.68 17.18 1.17
N GLY A 113 -4.19 17.37 -0.05
CA GLY A 113 -3.48 18.11 -1.11
C GLY A 113 -2.34 17.33 -1.78
N GLU A 114 -2.42 16.00 -1.81
CA GLU A 114 -1.37 15.11 -2.31
C GLU A 114 -1.73 14.52 -3.69
N GLN A 115 -2.22 15.37 -4.61
CA GLN A 115 -2.70 14.92 -5.92
C GLN A 115 -1.65 14.19 -6.75
N ALA A 116 -0.35 14.43 -6.52
CA ALA A 116 0.74 13.72 -7.21
C ALA A 116 0.80 12.21 -6.89
N LEU A 117 0.13 11.77 -5.83
CA LEU A 117 0.02 10.38 -5.40
C LEU A 117 -1.30 9.72 -5.84
N VAL A 118 -2.17 10.47 -6.51
CA VAL A 118 -3.52 10.03 -6.89
C VAL A 118 -3.56 9.73 -8.38
N SER A 119 -4.07 8.55 -8.73
CA SER A 119 -4.21 8.14 -10.14
C SER A 119 -5.20 9.07 -10.85
N ARG A 120 -4.92 9.33 -12.13
CA ARG A 120 -5.79 10.13 -13.00
C ARG A 120 -7.03 9.36 -13.45
N SER A 121 -6.98 8.04 -13.33
CA SER A 121 -8.06 7.13 -13.65
C SER A 121 -8.94 6.85 -12.42
N ASP A 122 -10.23 6.64 -12.67
CA ASP A 122 -11.19 6.15 -11.67
C ASP A 122 -11.36 4.60 -11.76
N LEU A 123 -10.33 3.89 -12.24
CA LEU A 123 -10.37 2.44 -12.45
C LEU A 123 -10.74 1.68 -11.17
N ILE A 124 -10.11 2.02 -10.04
CA ILE A 124 -10.33 1.32 -8.77
C ILE A 124 -11.75 1.60 -8.26
N GLU A 125 -12.25 2.83 -8.37
CA GLU A 125 -13.61 3.24 -8.04
C GLU A 125 -14.63 2.49 -8.89
N GLY A 126 -14.37 2.38 -10.20
CA GLY A 126 -15.17 1.60 -11.13
C GLY A 126 -15.19 0.10 -10.80
N MET A 127 -14.15 -0.43 -10.16
CA MET A 127 -14.11 -1.81 -9.67
C MET A 127 -14.87 -1.96 -8.35
N VAL A 128 -14.70 -1.03 -7.42
CA VAL A 128 -15.40 -1.02 -6.12
C VAL A 128 -16.91 -0.90 -6.32
N SER A 129 -17.38 -0.05 -7.24
CA SER A 129 -18.81 0.08 -7.57
C SER A 129 -19.44 -1.21 -8.12
N LYS A 130 -18.63 -2.12 -8.67
CA LYS A 130 -19.04 -3.46 -9.13
C LYS A 130 -18.94 -4.54 -8.05
N GLY A 131 -18.56 -4.16 -6.82
CA GLY A 131 -18.34 -5.09 -5.71
C GLY A 131 -17.01 -5.85 -5.78
N TYR A 132 -16.07 -5.44 -6.64
CA TYR A 132 -14.76 -6.07 -6.73
C TYR A 132 -13.86 -5.44 -5.67
N LEU A 133 -13.88 -5.99 -4.45
CA LEU A 133 -13.17 -5.42 -3.30
C LEU A 133 -11.84 -6.13 -2.99
N GLY A 134 -11.36 -6.96 -3.91
CA GLY A 134 -10.14 -7.75 -3.73
C GLY A 134 -10.39 -9.10 -3.07
N ARG A 135 -9.40 -9.58 -2.33
CA ARG A 135 -9.35 -10.92 -1.77
C ARG A 135 -10.56 -11.25 -0.89
N LYS A 136 -11.04 -10.28 -0.11
CA LYS A 136 -12.14 -10.46 0.85
C LYS A 136 -13.49 -10.77 0.21
N MET A 137 -13.68 -10.42 -1.07
CA MET A 137 -14.89 -10.71 -1.85
C MET A 137 -14.64 -11.72 -2.97
N GLY A 138 -13.49 -12.40 -2.97
CA GLY A 138 -13.14 -13.36 -4.01
C GLY A 138 -12.76 -12.74 -5.36
N LYS A 139 -12.79 -11.40 -5.50
CA LYS A 139 -12.48 -10.70 -6.75
C LYS A 139 -12.06 -9.25 -6.55
N GLY A 140 -10.96 -8.88 -7.16
CA GLY A 140 -10.48 -7.50 -7.36
C GLY A 140 -9.85 -7.40 -8.75
N PHE A 141 -8.57 -7.03 -8.82
CA PHE A 141 -7.76 -7.17 -10.04
C PHE A 141 -7.60 -8.64 -10.43
N TYR A 142 -7.51 -9.52 -9.43
CA TYR A 142 -7.47 -10.96 -9.61
C TYR A 142 -8.70 -11.65 -9.03
N ARG A 143 -8.84 -12.96 -9.33
CA ARG A 143 -9.86 -13.82 -8.71
C ARG A 143 -9.24 -14.64 -7.60
N TYR A 144 -10.03 -14.91 -6.56
CA TYR A 144 -9.59 -15.64 -5.39
C TYR A 144 -10.61 -16.74 -5.03
N THR A 145 -10.08 -17.86 -4.58
CA THR A 145 -10.84 -18.93 -3.91
C THR A 145 -11.45 -18.41 -2.59
N PRO A 146 -12.44 -19.12 -2.01
CA PRO A 146 -12.96 -18.79 -0.67
C PRO A 146 -11.86 -18.75 0.41
N GLU A 147 -10.81 -19.56 0.27
CA GLU A 147 -9.64 -19.57 1.16
C GLU A 147 -8.67 -18.41 0.88
N GLY A 148 -8.98 -17.57 -0.10
CA GLY A 148 -8.23 -16.38 -0.48
C GLY A 148 -6.95 -16.69 -1.26
N LYS A 149 -6.83 -17.87 -1.87
CA LYS A 149 -5.76 -18.17 -2.84
C LYS A 149 -6.12 -17.61 -4.20
N ARG A 150 -5.18 -16.94 -4.86
CA ARG A 150 -5.34 -16.42 -6.22
C ARG A 150 -5.58 -17.58 -7.20
N ILE A 151 -6.54 -17.39 -8.10
CA ILE A 151 -6.89 -18.30 -9.18
C ILE A 151 -6.19 -17.81 -10.47
N PRO A 152 -5.73 -18.72 -11.36
CA PRO A 152 -5.23 -18.35 -12.68
C PRO A 152 -6.21 -17.51 -13.50
#